data_AF-A0A0F3FS76-F1
#
_entry.id   AF-A0A0F3FS76-F1
#
_cell.length_a   1.000
_cell.length_b   1.000
_cell.length_c   1.000
_cell.angle_alpha   90.00
_cell.angle_beta   90.00
_cell.angle_gamma   90.00
#
_symmetry.space_group_name_H-M   'P 1'
#
loop_
_entity.id
_entity.type
_entity.pdbx_description
1 polymer ?
#
loop_
_entity_poly.entity_id
_entity_poly.type
_entity_poly.pdbx_seq_one_letter_code
_entity_poly.pdbx_strand_id
1 'polypeptide(L)'
;MGFMENLKGFADATTKNVTALSKSTSLKIEAKMKIRDLNEEIDNIKREIRKDYEIIGKMFVLELREKVPMDEIKLNNLLSDIDSKNLKIEESNNCIKEIEEDLNEKLEDIDRKKYE
;
A
#
# COMPACT_ATOMS: atom_id res chain seq x y z
N MET A 1 -34.10 -36.06 17.68
CA MET A 1 -32.66 -35.77 17.52
C MET A 1 -31.94 -36.13 18.79
N GLY A 2 -30.95 -37.03 18.70
CA GLY A 2 -30.20 -37.53 19.85
C GLY A 2 -29.07 -36.58 20.26
N PHE A 3 -28.65 -36.62 21.53
CA PHE A 3 -27.53 -35.82 22.06
C PHE A 3 -26.25 -35.90 21.20
N MET A 4 -25.96 -37.07 20.63
CA MET A 4 -24.82 -37.29 19.72
C MET A 4 -24.95 -36.56 18.37
N GLU A 5 -26.16 -36.41 17.80
CA GLU A 5 -26.38 -35.62 16.58
C GLU A 5 -26.15 -34.12 16.83
N ASN A 6 -26.60 -33.63 17.99
CA ASN A 6 -26.39 -32.23 18.39
C ASN A 6 -24.91 -31.92 18.62
N LEU A 7 -24.16 -32.83 19.25
CA LEU A 7 -22.71 -32.72 19.44
C LEU A 7 -21.96 -32.69 18.10
N LYS A 8 -22.36 -33.55 17.15
CA LYS A 8 -21.76 -33.58 15.81
C LYS A 8 -22.01 -32.27 15.05
N GLY A 9 -23.25 -31.78 15.05
CA GLY A 9 -23.58 -30.49 14.43
C GLY A 9 -22.82 -29.31 15.05
N PHE A 10 -22.62 -29.31 16.37
CA PHE A 10 -21.82 -28.30 17.07
C PHE A 10 -20.33 -28.37 16.68
N ALA A 11 -19.74 -29.58 16.62
CA ALA A 11 -18.36 -29.79 16.22
C ALA A 11 -18.11 -29.35 14.75
N ASP A 12 -19.02 -29.69 13.84
CA ASP A 12 -18.95 -29.30 12.44
C ASP A 12 -19.04 -27.77 12.27
N ALA A 13 -19.99 -27.12 12.96
CA ALA A 13 -20.13 -25.66 12.96
C ALA A 13 -18.89 -24.95 13.54
N THR A 14 -18.34 -25.48 14.64
CA THR A 14 -17.12 -24.94 15.26
C THR A 14 -15.93 -25.04 14.30
N THR A 15 -15.77 -26.19 13.63
CA THR A 15 -14.68 -26.41 12.67
C THR A 15 -14.78 -25.46 11.46
N LYS A 16 -15.99 -25.29 10.90
CA LYS A 16 -16.25 -24.31 9.83
C LYS A 16 -15.86 -22.88 10.27
N ASN A 17 -16.29 -22.47 11.47
CA ASN A 17 -16.01 -21.13 12.00
C ASN A 17 -14.51 -20.87 12.23
N VAL A 18 -13.80 -21.83 12.82
CA VAL A 18 -12.35 -21.71 13.05
C VAL A 18 -11.59 -21.65 11.72
N THR A 19 -12.01 -22.42 10.72
CA THR A 19 -11.40 -22.42 9.39
C THR A 19 -11.60 -21.08 8.67
N ALA A 20 -12.83 -20.52 8.72
CA ALA A 20 -13.13 -19.21 8.14
C ALA A 20 -12.35 -18.07 8.84
N LEU A 21 -12.25 -18.11 10.17
CA LEU A 21 -11.48 -17.15 10.94
C LEU A 21 -9.98 -17.23 10.60
N SER A 22 -9.43 -18.44 10.48
CA SER A 22 -8.03 -18.64 10.11
C SER A 22 -7.75 -18.07 8.71
N LYS A 23 -8.59 -18.37 7.71
CA LYS A 23 -8.43 -17.85 6.35
C LYS A 23 -8.50 -16.33 6.27
N SER A 24 -9.51 -15.73 6.91
CA SER A 24 -9.68 -14.26 6.92
C SER A 24 -8.51 -13.56 7.61
N THR A 25 -7.99 -14.13 8.70
CA THR A 25 -6.84 -13.59 9.42
C THR A 25 -5.58 -13.64 8.54
N SER A 26 -5.31 -14.76 7.89
CA SER A 26 -4.15 -14.90 6.98
C SER A 26 -4.20 -13.90 5.82
N LEU A 27 -5.36 -13.74 5.17
CA LEU A 27 -5.54 -12.75 4.10
C LEU A 27 -5.30 -11.32 4.58
N LYS A 28 -5.84 -10.95 5.75
CA LYS A 28 -5.62 -9.62 6.35
C LYS A 28 -4.15 -9.37 6.67
N ILE A 29 -3.42 -10.38 7.14
CA ILE A 29 -1.98 -10.26 7.41
C ILE A 29 -1.20 -10.05 6.11
N GLU A 30 -1.48 -10.86 5.08
CA GLU A 30 -0.81 -10.75 3.78
C GLU A 30 -1.03 -9.38 3.13
N ALA A 31 -2.28 -8.90 3.09
CA ALA A 31 -2.61 -7.59 2.55
C ALA A 31 -1.89 -6.46 3.32
N LYS A 32 -1.90 -6.52 4.66
CA LYS A 32 -1.18 -5.54 5.49
C LYS A 32 0.32 -5.53 5.24
N MET A 33 0.94 -6.69 5.01
CA MET A 33 2.37 -6.77 4.69
C MET A 33 2.66 -6.08 3.36
N LYS A 34 1.91 -6.40 2.30
CA LYS A 34 2.08 -5.77 0.98
C LYS A 34 1.87 -4.24 1.02
N ILE A 35 0.81 -3.79 1.70
CA ILE A 35 0.52 -2.36 1.86
C ILE A 35 1.63 -1.66 2.65
N ARG A 36 2.18 -2.29 3.69
CA ARG A 36 3.31 -1.73 4.43
C ARG A 36 4.53 -1.56 3.53
N ASP A 37 4.88 -2.58 2.76
CA ASP A 37 6.05 -2.55 1.89
C ASP A 37 5.91 -1.43 0.82
N LEU A 38 4.72 -1.27 0.22
CA LEU A 38 4.41 -0.15 -0.70
C LEU A 38 4.51 1.23 -0.02
N ASN A 39 4.07 1.35 1.23
CA ASN A 39 4.20 2.61 1.98
C ASN A 39 5.66 2.95 2.29
N GLU A 40 6.50 1.95 2.59
CA GLU A 40 7.95 2.16 2.77
C GLU A 40 8.60 2.66 1.47
N GLU A 41 8.20 2.12 0.32
CA GLU A 41 8.64 2.60 -1.00
C GLU A 41 8.23 4.06 -1.24
N ILE A 42 6.95 4.40 -1.02
CA ILE A 42 6.45 5.78 -1.13
C ILE A 42 7.24 6.73 -0.24
N ASP A 43 7.53 6.35 1.00
CA ASP A 43 8.28 7.18 1.94
C ASP A 43 9.73 7.39 1.51
N ASN A 44 10.35 6.38 0.88
CA ASN A 44 11.68 6.53 0.30
C ASN A 44 11.65 7.50 -0.89
N ILE A 45 10.69 7.35 -1.80
CA ILE A 45 10.53 8.27 -2.95
C ILE A 45 10.30 9.71 -2.47
N LYS A 46 9.46 9.92 -1.45
CA LYS A 46 9.24 11.26 -0.85
C LYS A 46 10.53 11.85 -0.24
N ARG A 47 11.46 11.02 0.25
CA ARG A 47 12.76 11.52 0.73
C ARG A 47 13.64 11.95 -0.45
N GLU A 48 13.62 11.22 -1.56
CA GLU A 48 14.36 11.59 -2.77
C GLU A 48 13.84 12.91 -3.36
N ILE A 49 12.53 13.05 -3.53
CA ILE A 49 11.91 14.29 -4.02
C ILE A 49 12.33 15.49 -3.15
N ARG A 50 12.37 15.33 -1.82
CA ARG A 50 12.83 16.39 -0.92
C ARG A 50 14.29 16.79 -1.16
N LYS A 51 15.17 15.82 -1.44
CA LYS A 51 16.57 16.11 -1.78
C LYS A 51 16.68 16.87 -3.10
N ASP A 52 15.88 16.50 -4.09
CA ASP A 52 15.85 17.18 -5.39
C ASP A 52 15.38 18.63 -5.22
N TYR A 53 14.31 18.87 -4.46
CA TYR A 53 13.87 20.23 -4.13
C TYR A 53 14.90 21.03 -3.34
N GLU A 54 15.68 20.39 -2.46
CA GLU A 54 16.78 21.07 -1.75
C GLU A 54 17.87 21.53 -2.74
N ILE A 55 18.21 20.71 -3.73
CA ILE A 55 19.16 21.06 -4.78
C ILE A 55 18.62 22.23 -5.61
N ILE A 56 17.36 22.16 -6.04
CA ILE A 56 16.70 23.25 -6.76
C ILE A 56 16.73 24.55 -5.94
N GLY A 57 16.38 24.49 -4.65
CA GLY A 57 16.42 25.64 -3.76
C GLY A 57 17.81 26.26 -3.65
N LYS A 58 18.87 25.44 -3.57
CA LYS A 58 20.26 25.93 -3.60
C LYS A 58 20.60 26.62 -4.92
N MET A 59 20.13 26.08 -6.05
CA MET A 59 20.33 26.70 -7.36
C MET A 59 19.71 28.11 -7.41
N PHE A 60 18.48 28.29 -6.91
CA PHE A 60 17.86 29.61 -6.79
C PHE A 60 18.62 30.57 -5.88
N VAL A 61 19.14 30.09 -4.75
CA VAL A 61 19.93 30.93 -3.83
C VAL A 61 21.21 31.43 -4.51
N LEU A 62 21.94 30.57 -5.21
CA LEU A 62 23.16 30.92 -5.93
C LEU A 62 22.89 31.95 -7.02
N GLU A 63 21.80 31.81 -7.78
CA GLU A 63 21.43 32.78 -8.80
C GLU A 63 21.05 34.15 -8.21
N LEU A 64 20.15 34.15 -7.22
CA LEU A 64 19.63 35.41 -6.67
C LEU A 64 20.68 36.18 -5.88
N ARG A 65 21.44 35.49 -5.02
CA ARG A 65 22.41 36.10 -4.10
C ARG A 65 23.80 36.26 -4.68
N GLU A 66 24.28 35.23 -5.38
CA GLU A 66 25.68 35.16 -5.84
C GLU A 66 25.81 35.49 -7.33
N LYS A 67 24.70 35.71 -8.04
CA LYS A 67 24.67 36.01 -9.49
C LYS A 67 25.33 34.94 -10.34
N VAL A 68 25.38 33.71 -9.84
CA VAL A 68 25.82 32.53 -10.60
C VAL A 68 24.65 32.10 -11.47
N PRO A 69 24.78 32.10 -12.82
CA PRO A 69 23.68 31.72 -13.70
C PRO A 69 23.24 30.29 -13.40
N MET A 70 21.93 30.08 -13.35
CA MET A 70 21.38 28.76 -13.07
C MET A 70 21.59 27.82 -14.26
N ASP A 71 21.96 26.58 -13.96
CA ASP A 71 22.00 25.51 -14.96
C ASP A 71 20.56 25.03 -15.24
N GLU A 72 19.93 25.63 -16.26
CA GLU A 72 18.56 25.32 -16.67
C GLU A 72 18.38 23.86 -17.11
N ILE A 73 19.40 23.25 -17.71
CA ILE A 73 19.35 21.83 -18.11
C ILE A 73 19.25 20.96 -16.86
N LYS A 74 20.11 21.22 -15.88
CA LYS A 74 20.08 20.51 -14.60
C LYS A 74 18.76 20.74 -13.85
N LEU A 75 18.23 21.96 -13.84
CA LEU A 75 16.94 22.27 -13.23
C LEU A 75 15.82 21.46 -13.88
N ASN A 76 15.74 21.47 -15.21
CA ASN A 76 14.71 20.74 -15.94
C ASN A 76 14.80 19.23 -15.73
N ASN A 77 16.01 18.68 -15.67
CA ASN A 77 16.22 17.27 -15.36
C ASN A 77 15.70 16.92 -13.95
N LEU A 78 16.01 17.73 -12.93
CA LEU A 78 15.53 17.51 -11.57
C LEU A 78 14.01 17.61 -11.47
N LEU A 79 13.39 18.56 -12.16
CA LEU A 79 11.93 18.69 -12.22
C LEU A 79 11.30 17.47 -12.89
N SER A 80 11.86 17.01 -14.01
CA SER A 80 11.38 15.80 -14.69
C SER A 80 11.54 14.54 -13.82
N ASP A 81 12.63 14.43 -13.07
CA ASP A 81 12.84 13.33 -12.13
C ASP A 81 11.81 13.35 -10.99
N ILE A 82 11.46 14.53 -10.47
CA ILE A 82 10.41 14.71 -9.46
C ILE A 82 9.05 14.27 -10.02
N ASP A 83 8.70 14.67 -11.25
CA ASP A 83 7.44 14.27 -11.88
C ASP A 83 7.37 12.75 -12.06
N SER A 84 8.44 12.11 -12.52
CA SER A 84 8.52 10.65 -12.62
C SER A 84 8.37 9.96 -11.26
N LYS A 85 8.98 10.50 -10.21
CA LYS A 85 8.84 9.99 -8.84
C LYS A 85 7.42 10.16 -8.30
N ASN A 86 6.76 11.28 -8.60
CA ASN A 86 5.36 11.50 -8.22
C ASN A 86 4.43 10.49 -8.92
N LEU A 87 4.66 10.18 -10.19
CA LEU A 87 3.92 9.15 -10.91
C LEU A 87 4.04 7.78 -10.22
N LYS A 88 5.26 7.39 -9.81
CA LYS A 88 5.46 6.13 -9.07
C LYS A 88 4.69 6.10 -7.74
N ILE A 89 4.62 7.22 -7.02
CA ILE A 89 3.81 7.32 -5.80
C ILE A 89 2.33 7.09 -6.13
N GLU A 90 1.83 7.66 -7.22
CA GLU A 90 0.45 7.45 -7.68
C GLU A 90 0.18 5.99 -8.02
N GLU A 91 1.07 5.34 -8.76
CA GLU A 91 1.01 3.91 -9.10
C GLU A 91 0.98 3.03 -7.83
N SER A 92 1.89 3.27 -6.88
CA SER A 92 1.91 2.54 -5.61
C SER A 92 0.62 2.74 -4.81
N ASN A 93 0.06 3.95 -4.78
CA ASN A 93 -1.21 4.21 -4.12
C ASN A 93 -2.39 3.49 -4.79
N ASN A 94 -2.40 3.39 -6.12
CA ASN A 94 -3.41 2.63 -6.84
C ASN A 94 -3.30 1.14 -6.55
N CYS A 95 -2.08 0.60 -6.49
CA CYS A 95 -1.86 -0.79 -6.08
C CYS A 95 -2.37 -1.07 -4.65
N ILE A 96 -2.17 -0.14 -3.71
CA ILE A 96 -2.73 -0.25 -2.35
C ILE A 96 -4.26 -0.37 -2.41
N LYS A 97 -4.94 0.47 -3.20
CA LYS A 97 -6.41 0.41 -3.35
C LYS A 97 -6.86 -0.93 -3.92
N GLU A 98 -6.19 -1.43 -4.96
CA GLU A 98 -6.51 -2.74 -5.56
C GLU A 98 -6.35 -3.87 -4.55
N ILE A 99 -5.32 -3.84 -3.70
CA ILE A 99 -5.13 -4.80 -2.61
C ILE A 99 -6.28 -4.72 -1.59
N GLU A 100 -6.71 -3.52 -1.23
CA GLU A 100 -7.82 -3.30 -0.30
C GLU A 100 -9.16 -3.80 -0.87
N GLU A 101 -9.41 -3.56 -2.16
CA GLU A 101 -10.59 -4.04 -2.88
C GLU A 101 -10.62 -5.58 -2.96
N ASP A 102 -9.53 -6.21 -3.42
CA ASP A 102 -9.39 -7.67 -3.50
C ASP A 102 -9.53 -8.34 -2.11
N LEU A 103 -8.99 -7.72 -1.06
CA LEU A 103 -9.16 -8.20 0.31
C LEU A 103 -10.64 -8.16 0.73
N ASN A 104 -11.34 -7.07 0.45
CA ASN A 104 -12.75 -6.93 0.82
C ASN A 104 -13.62 -7.98 0.12
N GLU A 105 -13.44 -8.18 -1.18
CA GLU A 105 -14.15 -9.22 -1.94
C GLU A 105 -13.91 -10.62 -1.35
N LYS A 106 -12.65 -10.97 -1.07
CA LYS A 106 -12.31 -12.27 -0.48
C LYS A 106 -12.88 -12.47 0.92
N LEU A 107 -12.97 -11.40 1.72
CA LEU A 107 -13.57 -11.46 3.06
C LEU A 107 -15.09 -11.65 2.98
N GLU A 108 -15.77 -10.95 2.08
CA GLU A 108 -17.20 -11.15 1.83
C GLU A 108 -17.50 -12.60 1.40
N ASP A 109 -16.68 -13.16 0.51
CA ASP A 109 -16.82 -14.55 0.06
C ASP A 109 -16.66 -15.56 1.21
N ILE A 110 -15.73 -15.31 2.14
CA ILE A 110 -15.55 -16.14 3.34
C ILE A 110 -16.79 -16.05 4.25
N ASP A 111 -17.32 -14.84 4.44
CA ASP A 111 -18.51 -14.63 5.25
C ASP A 111 -19.75 -15.27 4.64
N ARG A 112 -19.96 -15.19 3.31
CA ARG A 112 -21.05 -15.89 2.61
C ARG A 112 -20.97 -17.40 2.81
N LYS A 113 -19.79 -18.00 2.59
CA LYS A 113 -19.55 -19.45 2.75
C LYS A 113 -19.69 -19.96 4.19
N LYS A 114 -19.71 -19.06 5.18
CA LYS A 114 -19.94 -19.44 6.59
C LYS A 114 -21.39 -19.80 6.86
N TYR A 115 -22.33 -19.24 6.09
CA TYR A 115 -23.77 -19.43 6.25
C TYR A 115 -24.38 -20.44 5.25
N GLU A 116 -23.54 -21.01 4.35
CA GLU A 116 -23.85 -22.15 3.47
C GLU A 116 -23.42 -23.50 4.08
#